data_AF-J3A5T4-F1
#
_entry.id   AF-J3A5T4-F1
#
_cell.length_a   1.000
_cell.length_b   1.000
_cell.length_c   1.000
_cell.angle_alpha   90.00
_cell.angle_beta   90.00
_cell.angle_gamma   90.00
#
_symmetry.space_group_name_H-M   'P 1'
#
loop_
_entity.id
_entity.type
_entity.pdbx_description
1 polymer ?
#
loop_
_entity_poly.entity_id
_entity_poly.type
_entity_poly.pdbx_seq_one_letter_code
_entity_poly.pdbx_strand_id
1 'polypeptide(L)'
;MHETVNVLDRREDWIERRRTHVGELRKRSAEAANKLTRLYSAIEDGLVGQGAEGLKDRIRELEAIKVEAKADADRAEAAIEKLGPMITPESIERMATAAREGLRDADGKYRRAHVRSVAQRVEVLSTVEIKIMGGRTELLRTMAASAGEHSVLVEVRSSKPKWRAGYDSNC
;
A
#
# COMPACT_ATOMS: atom_id res chain seq x y z
N MET A 1 20.86 -2.05 -19.49
CA MET A 1 19.71 -1.11 -19.50
C MET A 1 18.49 -1.85 -18.96
N HIS A 2 18.51 -2.20 -17.66
CA HIS A 2 17.50 -3.03 -16.99
C HIS A 2 17.34 -2.46 -15.58
N GLU A 3 16.27 -1.71 -15.34
CA GLU A 3 15.58 -1.51 -14.05
C GLU A 3 14.66 -0.30 -14.15
N THR A 4 13.57 -0.46 -14.89
CA THR A 4 12.36 0.34 -14.65
C THR A 4 11.18 -0.61 -14.71
N VAL A 5 11.08 -1.51 -13.72
CA VAL A 5 9.81 -2.19 -13.45
C VAL A 5 8.83 -1.07 -13.10
N ASN A 6 7.89 -0.80 -14.01
CA ASN A 6 6.94 0.30 -13.86
C ASN A 6 6.09 0.02 -12.60
N VAL A 7 5.80 1.06 -11.81
CA VAL A 7 4.94 0.93 -10.61
C VAL A 7 3.56 0.39 -10.99
N LEU A 8 3.12 0.66 -12.22
CA LEU A 8 1.90 0.11 -12.81
C LEU A 8 2.00 -1.41 -12.97
N ASP A 9 3.05 -1.90 -13.64
CA ASP A 9 3.31 -3.33 -13.84
C ASP A 9 3.35 -4.07 -12.49
N ARG A 10 4.02 -3.48 -11.48
CA ARG A 10 4.10 -4.10 -10.15
C ARG A 10 2.74 -4.21 -9.46
N ARG A 11 1.85 -3.24 -9.64
CA ARG A 11 0.50 -3.28 -9.08
C ARG A 11 -0.35 -4.31 -9.82
N GLU A 12 -0.24 -4.36 -11.14
CA GLU A 12 -0.94 -5.31 -11.98
C GLU A 12 -0.53 -6.75 -11.66
N ASP A 13 0.77 -7.04 -11.65
CA ASP A 13 1.36 -8.29 -11.19
C ASP A 13 0.84 -8.72 -9.81
N TRP A 14 0.79 -7.76 -8.87
CA TRP A 14 0.32 -8.04 -7.52
C TRP A 14 -1.16 -8.44 -7.51
N ILE A 15 -2.00 -7.72 -8.26
CA ILE A 15 -3.43 -8.01 -8.38
C ILE A 15 -3.62 -9.39 -9.03
N GLU A 16 -2.88 -9.67 -10.10
CA GLU A 16 -3.02 -10.91 -10.86
C GLU A 16 -2.63 -12.13 -10.03
N ARG A 17 -1.47 -12.08 -9.36
CA ARG A 17 -1.06 -13.14 -8.42
C ARG A 17 -2.09 -13.36 -7.31
N ARG A 18 -2.67 -12.28 -6.79
CA ARG A 18 -3.69 -12.37 -5.74
C ARG A 18 -5.00 -12.96 -6.25
N ARG A 19 -5.43 -12.62 -7.47
CA ARG A 19 -6.59 -13.23 -8.13
C ARG A 19 -6.41 -14.72 -8.36
N THR A 20 -5.23 -15.14 -8.84
CA THR A 20 -4.89 -16.55 -8.98
C THR A 20 -4.98 -17.27 -7.63
N HIS A 21 -4.40 -16.68 -6.58
CA HIS A 21 -4.46 -17.24 -5.24
C HIS A 21 -5.89 -17.34 -4.67
N VAL A 22 -6.73 -16.33 -4.90
CA VAL A 22 -8.17 -16.38 -4.56
C VAL A 22 -8.85 -17.56 -5.27
N GLY A 23 -8.56 -17.76 -6.56
CA GLY A 23 -9.07 -18.89 -7.33
C GLY A 23 -8.66 -20.25 -6.73
N GLU A 24 -7.40 -20.40 -6.34
CA GLU A 24 -6.88 -21.61 -5.67
C GLU A 24 -7.58 -21.89 -4.34
N LEU A 25 -7.76 -20.87 -3.50
CA LEU A 25 -8.44 -20.98 -2.21
C LEU A 25 -9.92 -21.35 -2.38
N ARG A 26 -10.62 -20.71 -3.33
CA ARG A 26 -12.00 -21.05 -3.66
C ARG A 26 -12.13 -22.48 -4.18
N LYS A 27 -11.19 -22.93 -5.02
CA LYS A 27 -11.13 -24.32 -5.48
C LYS A 27 -10.95 -25.28 -4.31
N ARG A 28 -10.03 -25.01 -3.39
CA ARG A 28 -9.80 -25.84 -2.19
C ARG A 28 -11.05 -25.94 -1.32
N SER A 29 -11.74 -24.82 -1.11
CA SER A 29 -13.03 -24.80 -0.39
C SER A 29 -14.09 -25.65 -1.10
N ALA A 30 -14.22 -25.52 -2.42
CA ALA A 30 -15.19 -26.27 -3.21
C ALA A 30 -14.89 -27.78 -3.21
N GLU A 31 -13.62 -28.17 -3.31
CA GLU A 31 -13.21 -29.57 -3.22
C GLU A 31 -13.52 -30.18 -1.85
N ALA A 32 -13.28 -29.44 -0.76
CA ALA A 32 -13.64 -29.88 0.58
C ALA A 32 -15.17 -30.02 0.75
N ALA A 33 -15.94 -29.07 0.23
CA ALA A 33 -17.41 -29.15 0.21
C ALA A 33 -17.91 -30.37 -0.59
N ASN A 34 -17.37 -30.61 -1.77
CA ASN A 34 -17.75 -31.77 -2.60
C ASN A 34 -17.39 -33.11 -1.93
N LYS A 35 -16.25 -33.18 -1.21
CA LYS A 35 -15.89 -34.37 -0.43
C LYS A 35 -16.88 -34.61 0.73
N LEU A 36 -17.29 -33.55 1.43
CA LEU A 36 -18.32 -33.63 2.47
C LEU A 36 -19.65 -34.14 1.89
N THR A 37 -20.12 -33.58 0.76
CA THR A 37 -21.35 -34.04 0.10
C THR A 37 -21.31 -35.53 -0.23
N ARG A 38 -20.20 -36.01 -0.81
CA ARG A 38 -20.03 -37.44 -1.12
C ARG A 38 -20.03 -38.33 0.13
N LEU A 39 -19.41 -37.87 1.22
CA LEU A 39 -19.44 -38.58 2.49
C LEU A 39 -20.85 -38.65 3.07
N TYR A 40 -21.61 -37.55 3.01
CA TYR A 40 -23.00 -37.53 3.46
C TYR A 40 -23.87 -38.48 2.63
N SER A 41 -23.78 -38.46 1.30
CA SER A 41 -24.51 -39.40 0.45
C SER A 41 -24.13 -40.86 0.73
N ALA A 42 -22.85 -41.17 0.93
CA ALA A 42 -22.42 -42.54 1.25
C ALA A 42 -22.93 -43.03 2.63
N ILE A 43 -23.18 -42.11 3.58
CA ILE A 43 -23.83 -42.43 4.86
C ILE A 43 -25.33 -42.69 4.64
N GLU A 44 -26.00 -41.86 3.84
CA GLU A 44 -27.43 -42.01 3.50
C GLU A 44 -27.71 -43.33 2.76
N ASP A 45 -26.82 -43.72 1.85
CA ASP A 45 -26.91 -44.97 1.08
C ASP A 45 -26.52 -46.23 1.90
N GLY A 46 -26.07 -46.06 3.14
CA GLY A 46 -25.63 -47.16 4.01
C GLY A 46 -24.29 -47.81 3.60
N LEU A 47 -23.55 -47.20 2.67
CA LEU A 47 -22.22 -47.64 2.22
C LEU A 47 -21.15 -47.48 3.30
N VAL A 48 -21.37 -46.57 4.26
CA VAL A 48 -20.49 -46.36 5.41
C VAL A 48 -21.23 -46.75 6.69
N GLY A 49 -20.69 -47.72 7.42
CA GLY A 49 -21.26 -48.15 8.69
C GLY A 49 -21.29 -47.02 9.74
N GLN A 50 -22.39 -46.93 10.49
CA GLN A 50 -22.52 -46.04 11.66
C GLN A 50 -21.50 -46.46 12.73
N GLY A 51 -20.27 -45.95 12.62
CA GLY A 51 -19.15 -46.36 13.49
C GLY A 51 -17.82 -46.52 12.79
N ALA A 52 -17.70 -46.19 11.49
CA ALA A 52 -16.41 -46.13 10.82
C ALA A 52 -15.44 -45.25 11.62
N GLU A 53 -14.37 -45.88 12.12
CA GLU A 53 -13.35 -45.22 12.94
C GLU A 53 -12.74 -44.03 12.18
N GLY A 54 -12.64 -42.87 12.84
CA GLY A 54 -12.10 -41.65 12.24
C GLY A 54 -13.04 -40.86 11.31
N LEU A 55 -14.26 -41.32 11.01
CA LEU A 55 -15.20 -40.60 10.14
C LEU A 55 -15.55 -39.20 10.68
N LYS A 56 -15.81 -39.10 11.98
CA LYS A 56 -16.12 -37.82 12.64
C LYS A 56 -14.97 -36.82 12.55
N ASP A 57 -13.74 -37.31 12.74
CA ASP A 57 -12.56 -36.46 12.67
C ASP A 57 -12.28 -36.02 11.23
N ARG A 58 -12.52 -36.90 10.25
CA ARG A 58 -12.42 -36.55 8.83
C ARG A 58 -13.45 -35.50 8.41
N ILE A 59 -14.68 -35.59 8.90
CA ILE A 59 -15.72 -34.57 8.65
C ILE A 59 -15.28 -33.23 9.24
N ARG A 60 -14.83 -33.20 10.51
CA ARG A 60 -14.33 -31.97 11.15
C ARG A 60 -13.17 -31.36 10.38
N GLU A 61 -12.22 -32.17 9.93
CA GLU A 61 -11.08 -31.70 9.15
C GLU A 61 -11.53 -31.07 7.81
N LEU A 62 -12.43 -31.72 7.08
CA LEU A 62 -12.95 -31.20 5.83
C LEU A 62 -13.78 -29.92 6.03
N GLU A 63 -14.56 -29.85 7.12
CA GLU A 63 -15.29 -28.63 7.49
C GLU A 63 -14.35 -27.48 7.83
N ALA A 64 -13.29 -27.75 8.60
CA ALA A 64 -12.25 -26.77 8.92
C ALA A 64 -11.59 -26.24 7.64
N ILE A 65 -11.14 -27.14 6.75
CA ILE A 65 -10.51 -26.76 5.46
C ILE A 65 -11.46 -25.91 4.62
N LYS A 66 -12.74 -26.28 4.53
CA LYS A 66 -13.75 -25.52 3.77
C LYS A 66 -13.90 -24.10 4.32
N VAL A 67 -14.08 -23.97 5.64
CA VAL A 67 -14.30 -22.67 6.29
C VAL A 67 -13.05 -21.80 6.21
N GLU A 68 -11.88 -22.36 6.49
CA GLU A 68 -10.60 -21.65 6.45
C GLU A 68 -10.28 -21.17 5.03
N ALA A 69 -10.35 -22.05 4.02
CA ALA A 69 -10.07 -21.69 2.65
C ALA A 69 -11.05 -20.64 2.11
N LYS A 70 -12.32 -20.69 2.52
CA LYS A 70 -13.30 -19.66 2.19
C LYS A 70 -12.94 -18.32 2.85
N ALA A 71 -12.66 -18.31 4.14
CA ALA A 71 -12.30 -17.10 4.86
C ALA A 71 -11.01 -16.47 4.30
N ASP A 72 -10.03 -17.28 3.90
CA ASP A 72 -8.81 -16.82 3.26
C ASP A 72 -9.06 -16.22 1.88
N ALA A 73 -9.94 -16.83 1.08
CA ALA A 73 -10.33 -16.29 -0.22
C ALA A 73 -11.00 -14.92 -0.05
N ASP A 74 -11.95 -14.81 0.88
CA ASP A 74 -12.68 -13.57 1.16
C ASP A 74 -11.71 -12.47 1.65
N ARG A 75 -10.74 -12.81 2.52
CA ARG A 75 -9.68 -11.89 2.97
C ARG A 75 -8.77 -11.44 1.82
N ALA A 76 -8.38 -12.35 0.95
CA ALA A 76 -7.51 -12.05 -0.18
C ALA A 76 -8.20 -11.17 -1.23
N GLU A 77 -9.50 -11.37 -1.45
CA GLU A 77 -10.33 -10.55 -2.34
C GLU A 77 -10.56 -9.14 -1.78
N ALA A 78 -10.90 -9.03 -0.48
CA ALA A 78 -11.02 -7.74 0.18
C ALA A 78 -9.72 -6.92 0.13
N ALA A 79 -8.56 -7.58 0.14
CA ALA A 79 -7.27 -6.90 -0.04
C ALA A 79 -7.09 -6.31 -1.45
N ILE A 80 -7.67 -6.94 -2.48
CA ILE A 80 -7.68 -6.40 -3.85
C ILE A 80 -8.64 -5.21 -3.92
N GLU A 81 -9.84 -5.30 -3.34
CA GLU A 81 -10.82 -4.21 -3.33
C GLU A 81 -10.33 -2.97 -2.55
N LYS A 82 -9.54 -3.20 -1.50
CA LYS A 82 -8.91 -2.13 -0.73
C LYS A 82 -7.83 -1.37 -1.53
N LEU A 83 -7.31 -1.95 -2.61
CA LEU A 83 -6.54 -1.16 -3.56
C LEU A 83 -7.52 -0.21 -4.22
N GLY A 84 -7.48 1.07 -3.80
CA GLY A 84 -8.34 2.13 -4.31
C GLY A 84 -8.26 2.36 -5.84
N PRO A 85 -8.70 3.52 -6.34
CA PRO A 85 -8.88 3.74 -7.78
C PRO A 85 -7.66 3.35 -8.60
N MET A 86 -7.92 2.79 -9.79
CA MET A 86 -6.86 2.34 -10.68
C MET A 86 -5.94 3.50 -11.02
N ILE A 87 -4.66 3.36 -10.67
CA ILE A 87 -3.63 4.31 -11.09
C ILE A 87 -3.38 4.03 -12.56
N THR A 88 -3.79 4.95 -13.43
CA THR A 88 -3.55 4.88 -14.88
C THR A 88 -2.39 5.81 -15.27
N PRO A 89 -1.69 5.57 -16.40
CA PRO A 89 -0.71 6.53 -16.92
C PRO A 89 -1.29 7.95 -17.02
N GLU A 90 -2.51 8.08 -17.51
CA GLU A 90 -3.24 9.35 -17.60
C GLU A 90 -3.46 10.01 -16.23
N SER A 91 -3.78 9.24 -15.18
CA SER A 91 -3.91 9.78 -13.81
C SER A 91 -2.58 10.32 -13.28
N ILE A 92 -1.46 9.65 -13.62
CA ILE A 92 -0.11 10.10 -13.26
C ILE A 92 0.23 11.38 -14.02
N GLU A 93 -0.07 11.44 -15.32
CA GLU A 93 0.15 12.65 -16.13
C GLU A 93 -0.66 13.83 -15.62
N ARG A 94 -1.95 13.64 -15.32
CA ARG A 94 -2.81 14.68 -14.73
C ARG A 94 -2.26 15.17 -13.39
N MET A 95 -1.84 14.26 -12.52
CA MET A 95 -1.20 14.60 -11.25
C MET A 95 0.10 15.40 -11.47
N ALA A 96 0.95 14.96 -12.39
CA ALA A 96 2.23 15.61 -12.68
C ALA A 96 2.02 17.03 -13.25
N THR A 97 1.03 17.22 -14.13
CA THR A 97 0.66 18.53 -14.68
C THR A 97 0.14 19.46 -13.59
N ALA A 98 -0.84 19.02 -12.80
CA ALA A 98 -1.38 19.82 -11.69
C ALA A 98 -0.30 20.20 -10.67
N ALA A 99 0.62 19.28 -10.35
CA ALA A 99 1.74 19.58 -9.47
C ALA A 99 2.71 20.62 -10.07
N ARG A 100 3.02 20.54 -11.38
CA ARG A 100 3.87 21.52 -12.07
C ARG A 100 3.23 22.91 -12.14
N GLU A 101 1.91 22.98 -12.29
CA GLU A 101 1.14 24.22 -12.27
C GLU A 101 1.14 24.82 -10.86
N GLY A 102 0.78 24.03 -9.84
CA GLY A 102 0.83 24.48 -8.44
C GLY A 102 2.22 24.92 -7.99
N LEU A 103 3.28 24.29 -8.50
CA LEU A 103 4.65 24.75 -8.25
C LEU A 103 4.99 26.07 -8.93
N ARG A 104 4.32 26.45 -10.04
CA ARG A 104 4.54 27.72 -10.75
C ARG A 104 3.54 28.81 -10.38
N ASP A 105 2.49 28.45 -9.65
CA ASP A 105 1.46 29.37 -9.18
C ASP A 105 2.03 30.60 -8.45
N ALA A 106 1.39 31.75 -8.67
CA ALA A 106 1.84 33.06 -8.21
C ALA A 106 1.68 33.26 -6.69
N ASP A 107 0.65 32.67 -6.06
CA ASP A 107 0.44 32.74 -4.60
C ASP A 107 1.51 31.91 -3.85
N GLY A 108 2.11 30.94 -4.55
CA GLY A 108 3.25 30.17 -4.08
C GLY A 108 2.98 29.37 -2.79
N LYS A 109 1.71 29.26 -2.36
CA LYS A 109 1.29 28.49 -1.18
C LYS A 109 1.59 27.01 -1.38
N TYR A 110 1.21 26.47 -2.54
CA TYR A 110 1.49 25.09 -2.91
C TYR A 110 3.01 24.81 -2.90
N ARG A 111 3.80 25.66 -3.57
CA ARG A 111 5.27 25.58 -3.60
C ARG A 111 5.89 25.58 -2.20
N ARG A 112 5.52 26.55 -1.35
CA ARG A 112 6.06 26.65 0.02
C ARG A 112 5.66 25.46 0.89
N ALA A 113 4.40 25.02 0.80
CA ALA A 113 3.91 23.86 1.55
C ALA A 113 4.69 22.60 1.18
N HIS A 114 4.85 22.32 -0.12
CA HIS A 114 5.58 21.16 -0.61
C HIS A 114 7.08 21.22 -0.31
N VAL A 115 7.73 22.38 -0.46
CA VAL A 115 9.15 22.51 -0.09
C VAL A 115 9.32 22.30 1.41
N ARG A 116 8.48 22.89 2.25
CA ARG A 116 8.53 22.70 3.72
C ARG A 116 8.30 21.25 4.11
N SER A 117 7.42 20.55 3.41
CA SER A 117 7.06 19.17 3.72
C SER A 117 8.23 18.22 3.46
N VAL A 118 9.00 18.46 2.39
CA VAL A 118 10.15 17.63 1.98
C VAL A 118 11.45 18.07 2.64
N ALA A 119 11.67 19.36 2.83
CA ALA A 119 12.91 19.93 3.37
C ALA A 119 12.98 19.80 4.89
N GLN A 120 13.54 18.69 5.38
CA GLN A 120 13.75 18.44 6.80
C GLN A 120 14.88 19.29 7.38
N ARG A 121 15.96 19.49 6.63
CA ARG A 121 17.10 20.34 7.01
C ARG A 121 17.56 21.14 5.81
N VAL A 122 17.73 22.44 6.00
CA VAL A 122 18.31 23.34 5.01
C VAL A 122 19.60 23.88 5.59
N GLU A 123 20.72 23.66 4.91
CA GLU A 123 22.01 24.21 5.28
C GLU A 123 22.44 25.23 4.24
N VAL A 124 22.72 26.45 4.69
CA VAL A 124 23.36 27.46 3.85
C VAL A 124 24.87 27.31 4.06
N LEU A 125 25.56 26.77 3.06
CA LEU A 125 26.99 26.46 3.14
C LEU A 125 27.83 27.68 2.74
N SER A 126 27.36 28.45 1.77
CA SER A 126 27.99 29.68 1.29
C SER A 126 26.95 30.64 0.69
N THR A 127 27.39 31.79 0.15
CA THR A 127 26.53 32.74 -0.58
C THR A 127 25.97 32.17 -1.88
N VAL A 128 26.56 31.09 -2.41
CA VAL A 128 26.16 30.46 -3.68
C VAL A 128 25.67 29.02 -3.51
N GLU A 129 25.76 28.45 -2.32
CA GLU A 129 25.47 27.03 -2.09
C GLU A 129 24.51 26.82 -0.91
N ILE A 130 23.40 26.14 -1.21
CA ILE A 130 22.40 25.70 -0.25
C ILE A 130 22.20 24.19 -0.40
N LYS A 131 22.26 23.46 0.70
CA LYS A 131 22.00 22.03 0.76
C LYS A 131 20.65 21.77 1.43
N ILE A 132 19.73 21.16 0.67
CA ILE A 132 18.41 20.75 1.17
C ILE A 132 18.46 19.24 1.41
N MET A 133 18.15 18.83 2.63
CA MET A 133 18.09 17.43 3.04
C MET A 133 16.67 17.09 3.51
N GLY A 134 16.21 15.90 3.13
CA GLY A 134 14.87 15.41 3.42
C GLY A 134 14.83 13.89 3.38
N GLY A 135 13.82 13.30 4.05
CA GLY A 135 13.62 11.86 4.09
C GLY A 135 12.66 11.40 3.00
N ARG A 136 12.98 10.28 2.32
CA ARG A 136 12.13 9.68 1.27
C ARG A 136 10.71 9.38 1.76
N THR A 137 10.57 8.87 2.97
CA THR A 137 9.27 8.58 3.60
C THR A 137 8.42 9.83 3.80
N GLU A 138 9.03 10.94 4.16
CA GLU A 138 8.32 12.20 4.39
C GLU A 138 7.92 12.87 3.07
N LEU A 139 8.77 12.78 2.05
CA LEU A 139 8.40 13.14 0.68
C LEU A 139 7.15 12.38 0.22
N LEU A 140 7.13 11.05 0.37
CA LEU A 140 5.98 10.23 -0.03
C LEU A 140 4.71 10.55 0.79
N ARG A 141 4.83 10.75 2.10
CA ARG A 141 3.70 11.14 2.97
C ARG A 141 3.08 12.45 2.51
N THR A 142 3.91 13.42 2.15
CA THR A 142 3.45 14.77 1.83
C THR A 142 2.82 14.87 0.45
N MET A 143 3.30 14.08 -0.51
CA MET A 143 2.62 13.89 -1.80
C MET A 143 1.26 13.18 -1.66
N ALA A 144 1.13 12.22 -0.73
CA ALA A 144 -0.16 11.57 -0.45
C ALA A 144 -1.15 12.53 0.23
N ALA A 145 -0.66 13.39 1.13
CA ALA A 145 -1.46 14.36 1.85
C ALA A 145 -1.90 15.56 0.98
N SER A 146 -1.17 15.93 -0.07
CA SER A 146 -1.58 16.99 -0.99
C SER A 146 -2.74 16.61 -1.91
N ALA A 147 -3.08 15.31 -1.99
CA ALA A 147 -4.19 14.78 -2.79
C ALA A 147 -5.52 14.70 -2.02
N GLY A 148 -5.56 15.10 -0.74
CA GLY A 148 -6.76 15.13 0.11
C GLY A 148 -6.72 16.27 1.13
N GLU A 149 -7.88 16.70 1.62
CA GLU A 149 -8.02 17.88 2.47
C GLU A 149 -7.17 17.84 3.75
N HIS A 150 -6.65 19.02 4.07
CA HIS A 150 -5.71 19.38 5.13
C HIS A 150 -5.90 18.66 6.48
N SER A 151 -4.80 18.13 7.03
CA SER A 151 -4.26 18.59 8.33
C SER A 151 -2.98 17.84 8.67
N VAL A 152 -1.88 18.57 8.83
CA VAL A 152 -0.78 18.13 9.70
C VAL A 152 -0.31 19.35 10.48
N LEU A 153 -0.36 19.20 11.81
CA LEU A 153 0.13 20.14 12.81
C LEU A 153 1.52 20.65 12.39
N VAL A 154 1.63 21.96 12.15
CA VAL A 154 2.90 22.60 11.82
C VAL A 154 3.70 22.74 13.12
N GLU A 155 4.45 21.70 13.46
CA GLU A 155 5.55 21.83 14.41
C GLU A 155 6.57 22.81 13.80
N VAL A 156 6.76 23.96 14.46
CA VAL A 156 7.59 25.04 13.94
C VAL A 156 9.06 24.61 13.96
N ARG A 157 9.61 24.28 12.78
CA ARG A 157 11.03 23.94 12.62
C ARG A 157 11.89 25.17 12.90
N SER A 158 12.64 25.15 14.01
CA SER A 158 13.54 26.24 14.41
C SER A 158 14.84 26.23 13.61
N SER A 159 15.29 27.39 13.14
CA SER A 159 16.65 27.59 12.60
C SER A 159 17.66 27.63 13.75
N LYS A 160 18.78 26.89 13.65
CA LYS A 160 19.93 27.03 14.54
C LYS A 160 21.09 27.66 13.77
N PRO A 161 21.25 29.00 13.80
CA PRO A 161 22.42 29.63 13.20
C PRO A 161 23.68 29.14 13.92
N LYS A 162 24.63 28.56 13.17
CA LYS A 162 26.01 28.43 13.63
C LYS A 162 26.67 29.78 13.41
N TRP A 163 26.63 30.62 14.45
CA TRP A 163 27.41 31.85 14.49
C TRP A 163 28.88 31.51 14.25
N ARG A 164 29.49 32.14 13.24
CA ARG A 164 30.95 32.17 13.11
C ARG A 164 31.48 33.11 14.22
N ALA A 165 32.55 32.72 14.90
CA ALA A 165 33.21 33.58 15.87
C ALA A 165 33.62 34.88 15.17
N GLY A 166 33.07 36.00 15.63
CA GLY A 166 33.25 37.31 15.03
C GLY A 166 34.71 37.77 15.09
N TYR A 167 35.38 37.74 13.95
CA TYR A 167 36.50 38.61 13.64
C TYR A 167 36.18 39.30 12.32
N ASP A 168 35.23 40.24 12.38
CA ASP A 168 35.32 41.42 11.53
C ASP A 168 34.70 42.57 12.31
N SER A 169 35.59 43.30 12.96
CA SER A 169 35.34 44.69 13.32
C SER A 169 35.54 45.49 12.04
N ASN A 170 34.49 46.10 11.51
CA ASN A 170 34.60 47.48 11.05
C ASN A 170 33.22 48.15 11.01
N CYS A 171 33.24 49.43 11.34
CA CYS A 171 32.14 50.37 11.41
C CYS A 171 31.35 50.50 10.10
#